data_AF-X1TSL5-F1
#
_entry.id   AF-X1TSL5-F1
#
_cell.length_a   1.000
_cell.length_b   1.000
_cell.length_c   1.000
_cell.angle_alpha   90.00
_cell.angle_beta   90.00
_cell.angle_gamma   90.00
#
_symmetry.space_group_name_H-M   'P 1'
#
loop_
_entity.id
_entity.type
_entity.pdbx_description
1 polymer ?
#
loop_
_entity_poly.entity_id
_entity_poly.type
_entity_poly.pdbx_seq_one_letter_code
_entity_poly.pdbx_strand_id
1 'polypeptide(L)'
;MNHRITLKDAYKGYTLDLDKIIPPEETVRRFRERLKTIDLDILENTVRIDNGRLDIPVYISICGRDAEEVIGKKRQMGKGGTPHQAEASAVMELAERFSLFSFLREPKNFFVDKYENIEDRA
;
A
#
# COMPACT_ATOMS: atom_id res chain seq x y z
N MET A 1 -22.75 -14.88 3.68
CA MET A 1 -22.86 -14.79 2.19
C MET A 1 -21.80 -15.70 1.59
N ASN A 2 -22.17 -16.74 0.83
CA ASN A 2 -21.18 -17.55 0.11
C ASN A 2 -20.78 -16.81 -1.17
N HIS A 3 -19.70 -16.05 -1.12
CA HIS A 3 -19.10 -15.46 -2.32
C HIS A 3 -18.31 -16.54 -3.06
N ARG A 4 -18.71 -16.86 -4.29
CA ARG A 4 -17.94 -17.76 -5.15
C ARG A 4 -16.70 -17.03 -5.67
N ILE A 5 -15.54 -17.31 -5.08
CA ILE A 5 -14.25 -16.81 -5.59
C ILE A 5 -13.85 -17.68 -6.78
N THR A 6 -13.68 -17.06 -7.95
CA THR A 6 -13.12 -17.71 -9.13
C THR A 6 -11.79 -17.04 -9.45
N LEU A 7 -10.69 -17.79 -9.29
CA LEU A 7 -9.36 -17.29 -9.64
C LEU A 7 -9.26 -17.12 -11.15
N LYS A 8 -8.56 -16.07 -11.58
CA LYS A 8 -8.26 -15.78 -12.98
C LYS A 8 -6.76 -15.59 -13.13
N ASP A 9 -6.24 -15.95 -14.29
CA ASP A 9 -4.85 -15.70 -14.63
C ASP A 9 -4.55 -14.20 -14.62
N ALA A 10 -3.36 -13.85 -14.14
CA ALA A 10 -2.86 -12.48 -14.11
C ALA A 10 -1.40 -12.46 -14.59
N TYR A 11 -1.22 -12.24 -15.89
CA TYR A 11 0.09 -12.22 -16.52
C TYR A 11 0.89 -10.97 -16.13
N LYS A 12 2.23 -11.10 -16.10
CA LYS A 12 3.13 -9.98 -15.86
C LYS A 12 3.11 -9.06 -17.08
N GLY A 13 2.67 -7.81 -16.88
CA GLY A 13 2.59 -6.77 -17.91
C GLY A 13 3.72 -5.76 -17.85
N TYR A 14 4.53 -5.80 -16.80
CA TYR A 14 5.72 -4.98 -16.61
C TYR A 14 6.81 -5.84 -15.98
N THR A 15 7.99 -5.89 -16.61
CA THR A 15 9.11 -6.78 -16.21
C THR A 15 10.47 -6.07 -16.33
N LEU A 16 10.48 -4.73 -16.44
CA LEU A 16 11.72 -3.97 -16.61
C LEU A 16 12.58 -4.02 -15.34
N ASP A 17 11.97 -3.81 -14.18
CA ASP A 17 12.65 -3.89 -12.88
C ASP A 17 11.98 -4.90 -11.93
N LEU A 18 10.65 -4.92 -11.87
CA LEU A 18 9.85 -5.79 -11.04
C LEU A 18 8.75 -6.47 -11.86
N ASP A 19 8.43 -7.71 -11.50
CA ASP A 19 7.37 -8.49 -12.16
C ASP A 19 5.96 -8.09 -11.69
N LYS A 20 5.43 -7.03 -12.28
CA LYS A 20 4.09 -6.48 -11.97
C LYS A 20 3.10 -6.71 -13.11
N ILE A 21 1.82 -6.75 -12.77
CA ILE A 21 0.72 -6.95 -13.73
C ILE A 21 0.49 -5.68 -14.57
N ILE A 22 0.77 -4.51 -14.00
CA ILE A 22 0.60 -3.19 -14.62
C ILE A 22 1.87 -2.35 -14.42
N PRO A 23 2.12 -1.36 -15.28
CA PRO A 23 3.20 -0.38 -15.08
C PRO A 23 3.08 0.39 -13.76
N PRO A 24 4.20 0.87 -13.20
CA PRO A 24 4.20 1.62 -11.94
C PRO A 24 3.40 2.94 -12.02
N GLU A 25 3.44 3.64 -13.14
CA GLU A 25 2.69 4.87 -13.39
C GLU A 25 1.18 4.63 -13.29
N GLU A 26 0.73 3.51 -13.86
CA GLU A 26 -0.68 3.09 -13.81
C GLU A 26 -1.09 2.70 -12.38
N THR A 27 -0.18 2.13 -11.60
CA THR A 27 -0.40 1.85 -10.17
C THR A 27 -0.62 3.15 -9.40
N VAL A 28 0.26 4.13 -9.56
CA VAL A 28 0.15 5.44 -8.89
C VAL A 28 -1.13 6.17 -9.30
N ARG A 29 -1.46 6.17 -10.59
CA ARG A 29 -2.69 6.77 -11.12
C ARG A 29 -3.93 6.14 -10.49
N ARG A 30 -4.06 4.81 -10.53
CA ARG A 30 -5.19 4.08 -9.93
C ARG A 30 -5.30 4.30 -8.42
N PHE A 31 -4.16 4.34 -7.73
CA PHE A 31 -4.13 4.62 -6.30
C PHE A 31 -4.73 5.99 -5.99
N ARG A 32 -4.24 7.05 -6.64
CA ARG A 32 -4.73 8.42 -6.43
C ARG A 32 -6.20 8.59 -6.80
N GLU A 33 -6.65 7.96 -7.89
CA GLU A 33 -8.06 7.95 -8.27
C GLU A 33 -8.92 7.25 -7.24
N ARG A 34 -8.46 6.09 -6.74
CA ARG A 34 -9.20 5.34 -5.71
C ARG A 34 -9.41 6.18 -4.46
N LEU A 35 -8.37 6.87 -3.97
CA LEU A 35 -8.48 7.72 -2.78
C LEU A 35 -9.56 8.80 -2.93
N LYS A 36 -9.63 9.43 -4.11
CA LYS A 36 -10.68 10.42 -4.42
C LYS A 36 -12.08 9.81 -4.41
N THR A 37 -12.23 8.56 -4.85
CA THR A 37 -13.56 7.91 -4.92
C THR A 37 -14.08 7.42 -3.57
N ILE A 38 -13.20 7.12 -2.62
CA ILE A 38 -13.56 6.55 -1.31
C ILE A 38 -13.42 7.56 -0.15
N ASP A 39 -13.14 8.82 -0.48
CA ASP A 39 -12.97 9.93 0.48
C ASP A 39 -12.00 9.60 1.62
N LEU A 40 -10.83 9.04 1.26
CA LEU A 40 -9.74 8.73 2.21
C LEU A 40 -8.58 9.71 2.05
N ASP A 41 -8.26 10.41 3.13
CA ASP A 41 -7.17 11.37 3.25
C ASP A 41 -5.91 10.67 3.80
N ILE A 42 -5.37 9.71 3.05
CA ILE A 42 -4.17 8.96 3.45
C ILE A 42 -2.88 9.47 2.79
N LEU A 43 -2.96 10.18 1.67
CA LEU A 43 -1.81 10.73 0.94
C LEU A 43 -2.00 12.24 0.73
N GLU A 44 -1.11 13.06 1.28
CA GLU A 44 -1.04 14.50 0.99
C GLU A 44 -0.33 14.73 -0.35
N ASN A 45 0.93 14.32 -0.45
CA ASN A 45 1.72 14.37 -1.68
C ASN A 45 2.87 13.36 -1.68
N THR A 46 3.56 13.29 -2.82
CA THR A 46 4.80 12.53 -2.99
C THR A 46 5.93 13.49 -3.35
N VAL A 47 7.11 13.29 -2.77
CA VAL A 47 8.29 14.14 -3.00
C VAL A 47 9.50 13.27 -3.31
N ARG A 48 10.21 13.58 -4.39
CA ARG A 48 11.50 12.94 -4.71
C ARG A 48 12.61 13.56 -3.87
N ILE A 49 13.45 12.73 -3.24
CA ILE A 49 14.46 13.17 -2.26
C ILE A 49 15.88 12.65 -2.52
N ASP A 50 16.11 11.84 -3.55
CA ASP A 50 17.46 11.41 -3.90
C ASP A 50 18.33 12.57 -4.41
N ASN A 51 19.63 12.52 -4.09
CA ASN A 51 20.61 13.56 -4.39
C ASN A 51 21.68 13.13 -5.42
N GLY A 52 21.46 12.02 -6.13
CA GLY A 52 22.40 11.51 -7.14
C GLY A 52 23.66 10.82 -6.58
N ARG A 53 23.79 10.61 -5.26
CA ARG A 53 24.96 9.89 -4.71
C ARG A 53 25.05 8.43 -5.18
N LEU A 54 23.90 7.78 -5.36
CA LEU A 54 23.79 6.36 -5.75
C LEU A 54 23.03 6.18 -7.07
N ASP A 55 22.53 7.25 -7.67
CA ASP A 55 21.63 7.21 -8.84
C ASP A 55 20.43 6.28 -8.70
N ILE A 56 19.97 6.04 -7.46
CA ILE A 56 18.76 5.29 -7.14
C ILE A 56 17.66 6.29 -6.77
N PRO A 57 16.56 6.36 -7.54
CA PRO A 57 15.41 7.18 -7.21
C PRO A 57 14.80 6.83 -5.84
N VAL A 58 14.54 7.85 -5.04
CA VAL A 58 13.89 7.71 -3.73
C VAL A 58 12.78 8.75 -3.59
N TYR A 59 11.60 8.28 -3.23
CA TYR A 59 10.43 9.11 -2.95
C TYR A 59 10.03 8.99 -1.49
N ILE A 60 9.41 10.04 -0.98
CA ILE A 60 8.63 10.02 0.26
C ILE A 60 7.17 10.25 -0.08
N SER A 61 6.28 9.51 0.57
CA SER A 61 4.85 9.82 0.65
C SER A 61 4.62 10.58 1.95
N ILE A 62 4.04 11.77 1.87
CA ILE A 62 3.58 12.51 3.05
C ILE A 62 2.19 11.99 3.41
N CYS A 63 2.04 11.53 4.64
CA CYS A 63 0.79 10.98 5.14
C CYS A 63 -0.27 12.08 5.18
N GLY A 64 -1.44 11.80 4.60
CA GLY A 64 -2.64 12.58 4.87
C GLY A 64 -3.13 12.34 6.30
N ARG A 65 -4.15 13.09 6.71
CA ARG A 65 -4.67 13.11 8.08
C ARG A 65 -5.07 11.73 8.60
N ASP A 66 -5.79 10.94 7.79
CA ASP A 66 -6.27 9.62 8.20
C ASP A 66 -5.10 8.65 8.39
N ALA A 67 -4.09 8.74 7.52
CA ALA A 67 -2.88 7.94 7.63
C ALA A 67 -2.03 8.32 8.85
N GLU A 68 -1.88 9.61 9.15
CA GLU A 68 -1.16 10.03 10.35
C GLU A 68 -1.83 9.52 11.62
N GLU A 69 -3.16 9.58 11.70
CA GLU A 69 -3.91 9.09 12.86
C GLU A 69 -3.79 7.55 13.03
N VAL A 70 -3.84 6.81 11.92
CA VAL A 70 -3.81 5.34 11.94
C VAL A 70 -2.40 4.78 12.11
N ILE A 71 -1.43 5.33 11.38
CA ILE A 71 -0.06 4.79 11.31
C ILE A 71 0.84 5.40 12.40
N GLY A 72 0.53 6.61 12.88
CA GLY A 72 1.34 7.34 13.86
C GLY A 72 2.66 7.91 13.30
N LYS A 73 2.88 7.81 11.98
CA LYS A 73 4.05 8.37 11.28
C LYS A 73 3.59 9.36 10.21
N LYS A 74 4.39 10.41 10.01
CA LYS A 74 4.11 11.47 9.03
C LYS A 74 4.51 11.14 7.59
N ARG A 75 5.37 10.13 7.38
CA ARG A 75 5.95 9.84 6.07
C ARG A 75 6.20 8.35 5.87
N GLN A 76 6.09 7.88 4.63
CA GLN A 76 6.56 6.56 4.15
C GLN A 76 7.58 6.74 3.04
N MET A 77 8.43 5.73 2.83
CA MET A 77 9.55 5.80 1.88
C MET A 77 9.31 4.86 0.71
N GLY A 78 9.80 5.22 -0.47
CA GLY A 78 9.78 4.37 -1.64
C GLY A 78 11.07 4.48 -2.44
N LYS A 79 11.44 3.36 -3.06
CA LYS A 79 12.65 3.26 -3.90
C LYS A 79 12.37 2.37 -5.10
N GLY A 80 13.12 2.56 -6.17
CA GLY A 80 12.92 1.79 -7.40
C GLY A 80 14.06 2.00 -8.39
N GLY A 81 14.14 1.14 -9.40
CA GLY A 81 15.10 1.30 -10.50
C GLY A 81 14.75 2.47 -11.44
N THR A 82 13.50 2.94 -11.38
CA THR A 82 13.00 4.10 -12.11
C THR A 82 12.29 5.08 -11.16
N PRO A 83 12.19 6.38 -11.51
CA PRO A 83 11.42 7.34 -10.71
C PRO A 83 9.97 6.92 -10.49
N HIS A 84 9.33 6.37 -11.51
CA HIS A 84 7.95 5.89 -11.44
C HIS A 84 7.80 4.71 -10.49
N GLN A 85 8.74 3.75 -10.54
CA GLN A 85 8.73 2.63 -9.60
C GLN A 85 9.00 3.08 -8.16
N ALA A 86 9.89 4.06 -7.95
CA ALA A 86 10.14 4.61 -6.62
C ALA A 86 8.91 5.32 -6.03
N GLU A 87 8.19 6.10 -6.84
CA GLU A 87 6.93 6.71 -6.41
C GLU A 87 5.87 5.64 -6.11
N ALA A 88 5.71 4.63 -7.00
CA ALA A 88 4.80 3.52 -6.77
C ALA A 88 5.11 2.78 -5.46
N SER A 89 6.39 2.54 -5.16
CA SER A 89 6.82 1.96 -3.89
C SER A 89 6.40 2.82 -2.70
N ALA A 90 6.54 4.14 -2.78
CA ALA A 90 6.22 5.04 -1.66
C ALA A 90 4.73 5.07 -1.36
N VAL A 91 3.87 5.10 -2.38
CA VAL A 91 2.41 5.14 -2.19
C VAL A 91 1.84 3.78 -1.79
N MET A 92 2.44 2.69 -2.27
CA MET A 92 1.99 1.34 -1.89
C MET A 92 2.43 0.95 -0.47
N GLU A 93 3.59 1.40 0.00
CA GLU A 93 3.97 1.24 1.43
C GLU A 93 2.97 1.97 2.35
N LEU A 94 2.57 3.20 1.99
CA LEU A 94 1.53 3.94 2.69
C LEU A 94 0.20 3.18 2.72
N ALA A 95 -0.25 2.68 1.57
CA ALA A 95 -1.48 1.89 1.46
C ALA A 95 -1.44 0.63 2.34
N GLU A 96 -0.33 -0.11 2.30
CA GLU A 96 -0.11 -1.31 3.09
C GLU A 96 -0.16 -1.01 4.59
N ARG A 97 0.61 -0.01 5.04
CA ARG A 97 0.65 0.35 6.47
C ARG A 97 -0.70 0.84 6.95
N PHE A 98 -1.36 1.71 6.20
CA PHE A 98 -2.71 2.18 6.56
C PHE A 98 -3.68 1.01 6.68
N SER A 99 -3.69 0.10 5.71
CA SER A 99 -4.59 -1.07 5.71
C SER A 99 -4.33 -1.98 6.90
N LEU A 100 -3.07 -2.29 7.18
CA LEU A 100 -2.67 -3.15 8.30
C LEU A 100 -3.07 -2.53 9.63
N PHE A 101 -2.68 -1.28 9.89
CA PHE A 101 -2.96 -0.64 11.18
C PHE A 101 -4.45 -0.33 11.36
N SER A 102 -5.19 -0.04 10.29
CA SER A 102 -6.66 0.06 10.35
C SER A 102 -7.28 -1.27 10.78
N PHE A 103 -6.79 -2.39 10.23
CA PHE A 103 -7.25 -3.73 10.60
C PHE A 103 -6.92 -4.05 12.07
N LEU A 104 -5.70 -3.76 12.52
CA LEU A 104 -5.25 -4.02 13.89
C LEU A 104 -5.99 -3.17 14.94
N ARG A 105 -6.36 -1.92 14.61
CA ARG A 105 -7.06 -1.01 15.54
C ARG A 105 -8.50 -1.41 15.85
N GLU A 106 -9.07 -2.33 15.08
CA GLU A 106 -10.48 -2.70 15.15
C GLU A 106 -10.66 -4.02 15.92
N PRO A 107 -11.09 -3.98 17.21
CA PRO A 107 -11.14 -5.17 18.06
C PRO A 107 -12.07 -6.26 17.53
N LYS A 108 -13.11 -5.91 16.76
CA LYS A 108 -14.04 -6.90 16.18
C LYS A 108 -13.38 -7.82 15.15
N ASN A 109 -12.21 -7.45 14.63
CA ASN A 109 -11.43 -8.29 13.71
C ASN A 109 -10.72 -9.44 14.43
N PHE A 110 -10.70 -9.44 15.76
CA PHE A 110 -10.01 -10.42 16.58
C PHE A 110 -11.00 -11.08 17.54
N PHE A 111 -10.76 -12.35 17.84
CA PHE A 111 -11.30 -13.00 19.01
C PHE A 111 -10.13 -13.66 19.75
N VAL A 112 -10.22 -13.67 21.07
CA VAL A 112 -9.19 -14.27 21.93
C VAL A 112 -9.82 -15.45 22.63
N ASP A 113 -9.22 -16.61 22.46
CA ASP A 113 -9.62 -17.82 23.15
C ASP A 113 -8.40 -18.70 23.43
N LYS A 114 -8.58 -19.74 24.24
CA LYS A 114 -7.55 -20.77 24.42
C LYS A 114 -7.46 -21.64 23.16
N TYR A 115 -6.27 -22.18 22.89
CA TYR A 115 -6.04 -23.08 21.76
C TYR A 115 -7.07 -24.23 21.66
N GLU A 116 -7.45 -24.80 22.82
CA GLU A 116 -8.47 -25.86 22.90
C GLU A 116 -9.86 -25.47 22.38
N ASN A 117 -10.18 -24.17 22.36
CA ASN A 117 -11.48 -23.64 21.98
C ASN A 117 -11.51 -23.05 20.54
N ILE A 118 -10.35 -22.97 19.87
CA ILE A 118 -10.23 -22.29 18.57
C ILE A 118 -10.73 -23.19 17.42
N GLU A 119 -10.67 -24.52 17.54
CA GLU A 119 -11.15 -25.51 16.54
C GLU A 119 -10.98 -25.04 15.08
N ASP A 120 -12.04 -25.09 14.26
CA ASP A 120 -12.08 -24.63 12.87
C ASP A 120 -12.47 -23.15 12.74
N ARG A 121 -12.35 -22.37 13.82
CA ARG A 121 -12.78 -20.96 13.87
C ARG A 121 -11.64 -19.97 13.62
N ALA A 122 -10.42 -20.45 13.43
CA ALA A 122 -9.22 -19.66 13.10
C ALA A 122 -9.26 -19.06 11.69
#